data_AF-A0A974UT40-F1
#
_entry.id   AF-A0A974UT40-F1
#
_cell.length_a   1.000
_cell.length_b   1.000
_cell.length_c   1.000
_cell.angle_alpha   90.00
_cell.angle_beta   90.00
_cell.angle_gamma   90.00
#
_symmetry.space_group_name_H-M   'P 1'
#
loop_
_entity.id
_entity.type
_entity.pdbx_description
1 polymer ?
#
loop_
_entity_poly.entity_id
_entity_poly.type
_entity_poly.pdbx_seq_one_letter_code
_entity_poly.pdbx_strand_id
1 'polypeptide(L)' 'MGTLSELSRLHLSRPVAGAGVAVVAAWQRRHAEVLEHLAAEGGAGTQAAVAAPVVRRRADGLAGEAGGC' A
#
# COMPACT_ATOMS: atom_id res chain seq x y z
N MET A 1 -12.27 -8.63 11.17
CA MET A 1 -12.28 -7.82 9.93
C MET A 1 -11.29 -8.49 8.99
N GLY A 2 -11.73 -8.98 7.83
CA GLY A 2 -10.86 -9.74 6.93
C GLY A 2 -9.98 -8.83 6.07
N THR A 3 -8.83 -9.31 5.63
CA THR A 3 -7.82 -8.54 4.88
C THR A 3 -8.37 -7.98 3.56
N LEU A 4 -9.31 -8.69 2.92
CA LEU A 4 -10.05 -8.18 1.75
C LEU A 4 -10.89 -6.94 2.07
N SER A 5 -11.57 -6.92 3.23
CA SER A 5 -12.34 -5.75 3.66
C SER A 5 -11.43 -4.56 3.96
N GLU A 6 -10.23 -4.81 4.48
CA GLU A 6 -9.23 -3.78 4.69
C GLU A 6 -8.70 -3.21 3.36
N LEU A 7 -8.41 -4.08 2.37
CA LEU A 7 -8.02 -3.66 1.04
C LEU A 7 -9.09 -2.78 0.37
N SER A 8 -10.37 -3.17 0.48
CA SER A 8 -11.48 -2.37 -0.06
C SER A 8 -11.54 -0.98 0.59
N ARG A 9 -11.40 -0.89 1.93
CA ARG A 9 -11.38 0.40 2.62
C ARG A 9 -10.21 1.26 2.19
N LEU A 10 -9.05 0.65 2.01
CA LEU A 10 -7.85 1.37 1.61
C LEU A 10 -7.97 1.97 0.20
N HIS A 11 -8.63 1.28 -0.72
CA HIS A 11 -8.96 1.82 -2.05
C HIS A 11 -9.93 2.99 -1.98
N LEU A 12 -10.90 2.95 -1.07
CA LEU A 12 -11.85 4.05 -0.85
C LEU A 12 -11.17 5.27 -0.18
N SER A 13 -10.13 5.03 0.61
CA SER A 13 -9.33 6.09 1.27
C SER A 13 -8.11 6.51 0.44
N ARG A 14 -8.09 6.22 -0.87
CA ARG A 14 -6.96 6.59 -1.73
C ARG A 14 -6.79 8.11 -1.73
N PRO A 15 -5.57 8.63 -1.47
CA PRO A 15 -5.32 10.06 -1.50
C PRO A 15 -5.67 10.67 -2.85
N VAL A 16 -6.28 11.86 -2.82
CA VAL A 16 -6.62 12.63 -4.02
C VAL A 16 -5.37 13.16 -4.71
N ALA A 17 -5.50 13.51 -5.99
CA ALA A 17 -4.42 14.20 -6.72
C ALA A 17 -4.08 15.51 -5.99
N GLY A 18 -2.79 15.70 -5.68
CA GLY A 18 -2.30 16.85 -4.89
C GLY A 18 -2.16 16.60 -3.39
N ALA A 19 -2.52 15.42 -2.87
CA ALA A 19 -2.17 15.04 -1.51
C ALA A 19 -0.63 15.05 -1.31
N GLY A 20 -0.19 15.51 -0.14
CA GLY A 20 1.23 15.61 0.18
C GLY A 20 1.96 14.26 0.06
N VAL A 21 3.22 14.31 -0.39
CA VAL A 21 4.05 13.12 -0.66
C VAL A 21 4.11 12.18 0.54
N ALA A 22 4.21 12.71 1.76
CA ALA A 22 4.19 11.90 2.99
C ALA A 22 2.87 11.13 3.20
N VAL A 23 1.72 11.74 2.85
CA VAL A 23 0.40 11.10 2.95
C VAL A 23 0.27 9.98 1.93
N VAL A 24 0.74 10.22 0.70
CA VAL A 24 0.77 9.20 -0.35
C VAL A 24 1.72 8.06 0.03
N ALA A 25 2.90 8.37 0.58
CA ALA A 25 3.87 7.38 1.04
C ALA A 25 3.28 6.49 2.14
N ALA A 26 2.61 7.07 3.14
CA ALA A 26 1.96 6.33 4.22
C ALA A 26 0.84 5.42 3.70
N TRP A 27 0.02 5.92 2.77
CA TRP A 27 -1.03 5.12 2.13
C TRP A 27 -0.45 3.94 1.34
N GLN A 28 0.59 4.16 0.53
CA GLN A 28 1.27 3.09 -0.20
C GLN A 28 1.89 2.06 0.75
N ARG A 29 2.48 2.50 1.87
CA ARG A 29 3.03 1.60 2.88
C ARG A 29 1.97 0.67 3.46
N ARG A 30 0.81 1.22 3.85
CA ARG A 30 -0.31 0.42 4.34
C ARG A 30 -0.86 -0.51 3.27
N HIS A 31 -0.86 -0.09 2.02
CA HIS A 31 -1.29 -0.91 0.90
C HIS A 31 -0.38 -2.13 0.70
N ALA A 32 0.94 -1.94 0.77
CA ALA A 32 1.88 -3.05 0.72
C ALA A 32 1.64 -4.06 1.86
N GLU A 33 1.47 -3.58 3.10
CA GLU A 33 1.20 -4.43 4.27
C GLU A 33 -0.06 -5.29 4.06
N VAL A 34 -1.17 -4.70 3.61
CA VAL A 34 -2.43 -5.42 3.39
C VAL A 34 -2.28 -6.48 2.28
N LEU A 35 -1.51 -6.19 1.23
CA LEU A 35 -1.21 -7.16 0.18
C LEU A 35 -0.32 -8.31 0.67
N GLU A 36 0.65 -8.03 1.55
CA GLU A 36 1.47 -9.07 2.20
C GLU A 36 0.62 -10.02 3.05
N HIS A 37 -0.34 -9.48 3.80
CA HIS A 37 -1.26 -10.28 4.61
C HIS A 37 -2.18 -11.13 3.72
N LEU A 38 -2.71 -10.57 2.62
CA LEU A 38 -3.51 -11.32 1.64
C LEU A 38 -2.71 -12.43 0.96
N ALA A 39 -1.42 -12.20 0.71
CA ALA A 39 -0.53 -13.21 0.16
C ALA A 39 -0.36 -14.39 1.14
N ALA A 40 -0.23 -14.10 2.43
CA ALA A 40 -0.08 -15.11 3.48
C ALA A 40 -1.34 -15.96 3.70
N GLU A 41 -2.54 -15.42 3.45
CA GLU A 41 -3.82 -16.12 3.64
C GLU A 41 -4.14 -17.16 2.54
N GLY A 42 -3.33 -17.28 1.49
CA GLY A 42 -3.35 -18.42 0.55
C GLY A 42 -4.51 -18.50 -0.46
N GLY A 43 -5.54 -17.65 -0.36
CA GLY A 43 -6.73 -17.71 -1.24
C GLY A 43 -6.72 -16.81 -2.49
N ALA A 44 -6.04 -15.66 -2.42
CA ALA A 44 -5.88 -14.69 -3.52
C ALA A 44 -4.40 -14.32 -3.76
N GLY A 45 -3.49 -15.12 -3.18
CA GLY A 45 -2.17 -14.67 -2.78
C GLY A 45 -1.16 -14.42 -3.90
N THR A 46 -1.34 -14.98 -5.10
CA THR A 46 -0.33 -14.84 -6.16
C THR A 46 -0.24 -13.40 -6.69
N GLN A 47 -1.37 -12.74 -6.94
CA GLN A 47 -1.34 -11.35 -7.41
C GLN A 47 -0.95 -10.38 -6.28
N ALA A 48 -1.40 -10.65 -5.06
CA ALA A 48 -1.04 -9.85 -3.89
C ALA A 48 0.48 -9.95 -3.58
N ALA A 49 1.05 -11.16 -3.69
CA ALA A 49 2.49 -11.39 -3.51
C ALA A 49 3.36 -10.67 -4.55
N VAL A 50 2.87 -10.56 -5.80
CA VAL A 50 3.57 -9.82 -6.86
C VAL A 50 3.42 -8.31 -6.68
N ALA A 51 2.24 -7.84 -6.26
CA ALA A 51 1.95 -6.42 -6.12
C ALA A 51 2.59 -5.79 -4.87
N ALA A 52 2.62 -6.51 -3.74
CA ALA A 52 3.20 -6.04 -2.48
C ALA A 52 4.60 -5.40 -2.61
N PRO A 53 5.61 -6.06 -3.22
CA PRO A 53 6.96 -5.48 -3.33
C PRO A 53 7.02 -4.25 -4.24
N VAL A 54 6.17 -4.17 -5.27
CA VAL A 54 6.11 -3.00 -6.16
C VAL A 54 5.56 -1.79 -5.41
N VAL A 55 4.49 -2.00 -4.66
CA VAL A 55 3.85 -0.97 -3.84
C VAL A 55 4.77 -0.53 -2.70
N ARG A 56 5.50 -1.46 -2.06
CA ARG A 56 6.49 -1.16 -1.02
C ARG A 56 7.61 -0.25 -1.54
N ARG A 57 8.26 -0.61 -2.65
CA ARG A 57 9.32 0.23 -3.26
C ARG A 57 8.82 1.64 -3.59
N ARG A 58 7.58 1.76 -4.05
CA ARG A 58 6.98 3.07 -4.31
C ARG A 58 6.80 3.87 -3.03
N ALA A 59 6.35 3.24 -1.95
CA ALA A 59 6.22 3.89 -0.65
C ALA A 59 7.58 4.40 -0.14
N ASP A 60 8.64 3.60 -0.31
CA ASP A 60 10.00 3.95 0.13
C ASP A 60 10.59 5.10 -0.70
N GLY A 61 10.39 5.09 -2.02
CA GLY A 61 10.80 6.19 -2.90
C GLY A 61 10.13 7.51 -2.49
N LEU A 62 8.81 7.50 -2.28
CA LEU A 62 8.07 8.67 -1.84
C LEU A 62 8.49 9.14 -0.43
N ALA A 63 8.82 8.21 0.47
CA ALA A 63 9.31 8.55 1.80
C ALA A 63 10.69 9.22 1.74
N GLY A 64 11.56 8.79 0.83
CA GLY A 64 12.85 9.45 0.55
C GLY A 64 12.67 10.88 0.02
N GLU A 65 11.72 11.10 -0.88
CA GLU A 65 11.38 12.43 -1.39
C GLU A 65 10.77 13.35 -0.32
N ALA A 66 9.97 12.79 0.60
CA ALA A 66 9.37 13.56 1.70
C ALA A 66 10.36 13.94 2.81
N GLY A 67 11.46 13.19 2.96
CA GLY A 67 12.50 13.43 3.96
C GLY A 67 13.69 14.27 3.47
N GLY A 68 13.79 14.51 2.16
CA GLY A 68 14.80 15.39 1.57
C GLY A 68 14.29 16.83 1.45
N CYS A 69 14.25 17.55 2.56
CA CYS A 69 14.00 18.99 2.63
C CYS A 69 14.91 19.61 3.70
#